data_AF-A0A8J3BH76-F1
#
_entry.id   AF-A0A8J3BH76-F1
#
_cell.length_a   1.000
_cell.length_b   1.000
_cell.length_c   1.000
_cell.angle_alpha   90.00
_cell.angle_beta   90.00
_cell.angle_gamma   90.00
#
_symmetry.space_group_name_H-M   'P 1'
#
loop_
_entity.id
_entity.type
_entity.pdbx_description
1 polymer ?
#
loop_
_entity_poly.entity_id
_entity_poly.type
_entity_poly.pdbx_seq_one_letter_code
_entity_poly.pdbx_strand_id
1 'polypeptide(L)'
;MNATEMFTAARVEALFASSLGTGVPASRRQADDAIRAAVRVHGGLRGCLAEMATSYGEHPETAARRSAWARSLVERLYADRPLPVHCTRGAGRP
;
A
#
# COMPACT_ATOMS: atom_id res chain seq x y z
N MET A 1 -3.30 17.61 -5.67
CA MET A 1 -3.27 16.14 -5.61
C MET A 1 -2.28 15.66 -6.67
N ASN A 2 -1.14 15.11 -6.26
CA ASN A 2 -0.05 14.78 -7.19
C ASN A 2 -0.23 13.37 -7.79
N ALA A 3 0.16 13.18 -9.05
CA ALA A 3 0.06 11.88 -9.71
C ALA A 3 0.78 10.76 -8.93
N THR A 4 1.91 11.08 -8.30
CA THR A 4 2.65 10.13 -7.44
C THR A 4 1.83 9.62 -6.26
N GLU A 5 1.07 10.50 -5.60
CA GLU A 5 0.19 10.15 -4.47
C GLU A 5 -0.93 9.21 -4.95
N MET A 6 -1.50 9.47 -6.12
CA MET A 6 -2.52 8.61 -6.74
C MET A 6 -1.96 7.23 -7.10
N PHE A 7 -0.75 7.17 -7.65
CA PHE A 7 -0.07 5.90 -7.94
C PHE A 7 0.29 5.14 -6.65
N THR A 8 0.68 5.84 -5.59
CA THR A 8 0.94 5.23 -4.28
C THR A 8 -0.34 4.64 -3.70
N ALA A 9 -1.45 5.38 -3.70
CA ALA A 9 -2.74 4.91 -3.23
C ALA A 9 -3.19 3.63 -3.98
N ALA A 10 -3.13 3.65 -5.31
CA ALA A 10 -3.48 2.50 -6.13
C ALA A 10 -2.61 1.25 -5.82
N ARG A 11 -1.32 1.43 -5.54
CA ARG A 11 -0.44 0.31 -5.16
C ARG A 11 -0.77 -0.25 -3.78
N VAL A 12 -1.11 0.62 -2.82
CA VAL A 12 -1.54 0.21 -1.48
C VAL A 12 -2.81 -0.62 -1.58
N GLU A 13 -3.80 -0.16 -2.35
CA GLU A 13 -5.07 -0.84 -2.58
C GLU A 13 -4.89 -2.21 -3.25
N ALA A 14 -4.06 -2.29 -4.29
CA ALA A 14 -3.80 -3.55 -4.97
C ALA A 14 -3.00 -4.55 -4.10
N LEU A 15 -2.03 -4.08 -3.30
CA LEU A 15 -1.30 -4.92 -2.34
C LEU A 15 -2.20 -5.42 -1.20
N PHE A 16 -3.15 -4.60 -0.79
CA PHE A 16 -4.12 -4.97 0.23
C PHE A 16 -4.99 -6.14 -0.23
N ALA A 17 -5.55 -6.05 -1.45
CA ALA A 17 -6.35 -7.11 -2.06
C ALA A 17 -5.52 -8.35 -2.43
N SER A 18 -4.21 -8.18 -2.67
CA SER A 18 -3.33 -9.32 -2.88
C SER A 18 -3.18 -10.16 -1.62
N SER A 19 -3.13 -11.49 -1.78
CA SER A 19 -2.91 -12.47 -0.69
C SER A 19 -1.47 -12.49 -0.15
N LEU A 20 -0.70 -11.42 -0.35
CA LEU A 20 0.69 -11.35 0.09
C LEU A 20 0.72 -11.29 1.62
N GLY A 21 1.56 -12.13 2.23
CA GLY A 21 1.64 -12.27 3.69
C GLY A 21 2.16 -10.99 4.35
N THR A 22 1.43 -10.48 5.35
CA THR A 22 1.81 -9.26 6.10
C THR A 22 3.09 -9.44 6.93
N GLY A 23 3.51 -10.68 7.18
CA GLY A 23 4.69 -11.02 7.99
C GLY A 23 6.00 -11.17 7.22
N VAL A 24 6.00 -11.10 5.88
CA VAL A 24 7.20 -11.36 5.07
C VAL A 24 7.65 -10.08 4.37
N PRO A 25 8.95 -9.72 4.41
CA PRO A 25 9.47 -8.63 3.61
C PRO A 25 9.36 -8.97 2.12
N ALA A 26 8.47 -8.26 1.42
CA ALA A 26 8.33 -8.40 -0.02
C ALA A 26 9.32 -7.48 -0.75
N SER A 27 9.96 -7.99 -1.80
CA SER A 27 10.80 -7.18 -2.70
C SER A 27 9.95 -6.36 -3.67
N ARG A 28 10.52 -5.28 -4.25
CA ARG A 28 9.82 -4.43 -5.24
C ARG A 28 9.20 -5.23 -6.39
N ARG A 29 9.94 -6.23 -6.89
CA ARG A 29 9.46 -7.13 -7.96
C ARG A 29 8.29 -8.01 -7.51
N GLN A 30 8.30 -8.51 -6.28
CA GLN A 30 7.20 -9.31 -5.73
C GLN A 30 5.96 -8.45 -5.49
N ALA A 31 6.13 -7.23 -4.99
CA ALA A 31 5.03 -6.28 -4.84
C ALA A 31 4.40 -5.95 -6.19
N ASP A 32 5.22 -5.70 -7.21
CA ASP A 32 4.75 -5.36 -8.55
C ASP A 32 4.04 -6.53 -9.25
N ASP A 33 4.53 -7.77 -9.08
CA ASP A 33 3.85 -8.97 -9.56
C ASP A 33 2.51 -9.21 -8.86
N ALA A 34 2.48 -9.07 -7.52
CA ALA A 34 1.29 -9.17 -6.70
C ALA A 34 0.23 -8.13 -7.07
N ILE A 35 0.64 -6.87 -7.29
CA ILE A 35 -0.25 -5.80 -7.76
C ILE A 35 -0.85 -6.17 -9.11
N ARG A 36 -0.04 -6.64 -10.08
CA ARG A 36 -0.56 -7.07 -11.39
C ARG A 36 -1.48 -8.27 -11.27
N ALA A 37 -1.17 -9.24 -10.41
CA ALA A 37 -1.99 -10.41 -10.18
C ALA A 37 -3.35 -10.01 -9.60
N ALA A 38 -3.37 -9.19 -8.55
CA ALA A 38 -4.61 -8.68 -7.94
C ALA A 38 -5.45 -7.91 -8.96
N VAL A 39 -4.85 -6.96 -9.69
CA VAL A 39 -5.57 -6.20 -10.73
C VAL A 39 -6.15 -7.11 -11.82
N ARG A 40 -5.46 -8.18 -12.22
CA ARG A 40 -5.98 -9.16 -13.19
C ARG A 40 -7.11 -10.02 -12.62
N VAL A 41 -6.95 -10.52 -11.40
CA VAL A 41 -7.95 -11.40 -10.74
C VAL A 41 -9.26 -10.65 -10.50
N HIS A 42 -9.18 -9.40 -10.06
CA HIS A 42 -10.36 -8.61 -9.74
C HIS A 42 -10.87 -7.73 -10.91
N GLY A 43 -10.24 -7.81 -12.09
CA GLY A 43 -10.66 -7.03 -13.25
C GLY A 43 -10.42 -5.52 -13.12
N GLY A 44 -9.44 -5.10 -12.32
CA GLY A 44 -9.08 -3.70 -12.10
C GLY A 44 -8.99 -3.29 -10.63
N LEU A 45 -8.53 -2.05 -10.40
CA LEU A 45 -8.52 -1.43 -9.06
C LEU A 45 -9.94 -1.32 -8.46
N ARG A 46 -10.95 -1.08 -9.31
CA ARG A 46 -12.35 -1.02 -8.86
C ARG A 46 -12.84 -2.35 -8.29
N GLY A 47 -12.43 -3.47 -8.89
CA GLY A 47 -12.78 -4.79 -8.38
C GLY A 47 -12.02 -5.13 -7.10
N CYS A 48 -10.74 -4.75 -6.99
CA CYS A 48 -10.03 -4.82 -5.72
C CYS A 48 -10.78 -4.06 -4.63
N LEU A 49 -11.20 -2.82 -4.89
CA LEU A 49 -11.95 -2.01 -3.93
C LEU A 49 -13.31 -2.59 -3.56
N ALA A 50 -14.02 -3.17 -4.51
CA ALA A 50 -15.30 -3.83 -4.24
C ALA A 50 -15.13 -5.09 -3.37
N GLU A 51 -14.08 -5.89 -3.63
CA GLU A 51 -13.75 -7.06 -2.81
C GLU A 51 -13.31 -6.65 -1.41
N MET A 52 -12.49 -5.60 -1.29
CA MET A 52 -12.14 -5.02 0.01
C MET A 52 -13.36 -4.59 0.82
N ALA A 53 -14.28 -3.85 0.19
CA ALA A 53 -15.51 -3.40 0.84
C ALA A 53 -16.38 -4.58 1.29
N THR A 54 -16.41 -5.67 0.51
CA THR A 54 -17.18 -6.88 0.83
C THR A 54 -16.51 -7.70 1.94
N SER A 55 -15.20 -7.90 1.87
CA SER A 55 -14.46 -8.83 2.75
C SER A 55 -14.03 -8.20 4.07
N TYR A 56 -13.84 -6.88 4.11
CA TYR A 56 -13.37 -6.15 5.30
C TYR A 56 -14.43 -5.21 5.89
N GLY A 57 -15.62 -5.10 5.26
CA GLY A 57 -16.73 -4.30 5.78
C GLY A 57 -17.19 -4.73 7.18
N GLU A 58 -17.11 -6.03 7.47
CA GLU A 58 -17.48 -6.60 8.78
C GLU A 58 -16.34 -6.55 9.81
N HIS A 59 -15.08 -6.37 9.37
CA HIS A 59 -13.88 -6.42 10.23
C HIS A 59 -12.90 -5.26 9.96
N PRO A 60 -13.24 -4.04 10.41
CA PRO A 60 -12.43 -2.84 10.15
C PRO A 60 -11.03 -2.89 10.80
N GLU A 61 -10.87 -3.62 11.90
CA GLU A 61 -9.58 -3.82 12.59
C GLU A 61 -8.56 -4.59 11.75
N THR A 62 -9.01 -5.63 11.05
CA THR A 62 -8.20 -6.43 10.13
C THR A 62 -7.82 -5.58 8.91
N ALA A 63 -8.77 -4.76 8.44
CA ALA A 63 -8.54 -3.81 7.37
C ALA A 63 -7.48 -2.77 7.75
N ALA A 64 -7.59 -2.17 8.94
CA ALA A 64 -6.64 -1.17 9.40
C ALA A 64 -5.20 -1.73 9.48
N ARG A 65 -5.04 -2.95 10.03
CA ARG A 65 -3.72 -3.60 10.11
C ARG A 65 -3.13 -3.90 8.74
N ARG A 66 -3.95 -4.39 7.81
CA ARG A 66 -3.48 -4.74 6.45
C ARG A 66 -3.22 -3.50 5.59
N SER A 67 -4.02 -2.45 5.72
CA SER A 67 -3.81 -1.15 5.06
C SER A 67 -2.55 -0.45 5.57
N ALA A 68 -2.31 -0.46 6.88
CA ALA A 68 -1.10 0.09 7.48
C ALA A 68 0.16 -0.66 6.98
N TRP A 69 0.11 -2.00 6.95
CA TRP A 69 1.19 -2.80 6.38
C TRP A 69 1.45 -2.50 4.90
N ALA A 70 0.39 -2.47 4.07
CA ALA A 70 0.51 -2.20 2.65
C ALA A 70 1.10 -0.82 2.39
N ARG A 71 0.68 0.19 3.15
CA ARG A 71 1.27 1.53 3.12
C ARG A 71 2.74 1.53 3.48
N SER A 72 3.13 0.93 4.61
CA SER A 72 4.54 0.85 5.01
C SER A 72 5.39 0.06 4.01
N LEU A 73 4.84 -0.95 3.33
CA LEU A 73 5.55 -1.67 2.29
C LEU A 73 5.73 -0.81 1.03
N VAL A 74 4.70 -0.10 0.58
CA VAL A 74 4.81 0.81 -0.58
C VAL A 74 5.76 1.97 -0.28
N GLU A 75 5.69 2.56 0.91
CA GLU A 75 6.62 3.60 1.32
C GLU A 75 8.05 3.05 1.32
N ARG A 76 8.33 1.87 1.90
CA ARG A 76 9.68 1.28 1.84
C ARG A 76 10.17 0.96 0.43
N LEU A 77 9.30 0.49 -0.46
CA LEU A 77 9.70 0.02 -1.80
C LEU A 77 9.69 1.09 -2.89
N TYR A 78 8.93 2.17 -2.69
CA TYR A 78 8.72 3.22 -3.68
C TYR A 78 9.11 4.63 -3.19
N ALA A 79 9.44 4.81 -1.90
CA ALA A 79 10.15 6.01 -1.44
C ALA A 79 11.62 6.05 -1.90
N ASP A 80 12.11 5.02 -2.61
CA ASP A 80 13.42 4.99 -3.28
C ASP A 80 13.51 5.92 -4.50
N ARG A 81 12.57 6.84 -4.68
CA ARG A 81 12.93 8.11 -5.30
C ARG A 81 13.60 8.90 -4.18
N PRO A 82 14.94 9.08 -4.16
CA PRO A 82 15.61 9.77 -3.06
C PRO A 82 14.96 11.15 -2.92
N LEU A 83 14.07 11.28 -1.94
CA LEU A 83 13.65 12.57 -1.46
C LEU A 83 14.92 13.15 -0.82
N PRO A 84 15.28 14.41 -1.09
CA PRO A 84 16.30 15.06 -0.31
C PRO A 84 15.88 14.92 1.14
N VAL A 85 16.80 14.42 1.96
CA VAL A 85 16.68 14.33 3.41
C VAL A 85 15.98 15.60 3.92
N HIS A 86 14.72 15.47 4.30
CA HIS A 86 14.13 16.50 5.13
C HIS A 86 14.80 16.31 6.47
N CYS A 87 15.81 17.13 6.74
CA CYS A 87 16.19 17.42 8.12
C CYS A 87 14.89 17.71 8.85
N THR A 88 14.45 16.80 9.71
CA THR A 88 13.36 17.05 10.64
C THR A 88 13.86 18.13 11.59
N ARG A 89 13.71 19.38 11.16
CA ARG A 89 13.85 20.55 12.00
C ARG A 89 12.50 20.79 12.66
N GLY A 90 12.34 20.17 13.82
CA GLY A 90 11.65 20.78 14.96
C GLY A 90 12.56 20.51 16.17
N ALA A 91 13.34 21.46 16.71
CA ALA A 91 12.86 22.60 17.49
C ALA A 91 11.79 22.13 18.49
N GLY A 92 11.95 22.10 19.80
CA GLY A 92 12.92 22.68 20.72
C GLY A 92 12.16 22.98 22.03
N ARG A 93 12.83 22.74 23.17
CA ARG A 93 12.63 23.39 24.49
C ARG A 93 11.46 22.90 25.36
N PRO A 94 11.43 23.14 26.69
CA PRO A 94 12.13 24.16 27.52
C PRO A 94 13.63 23.99 27.72
#